data_AF-A0AAF0ZMM3-F1
#
_entry.id   AF-A0AAF0ZMM3-F1
#
_cell.length_a   1.000
_cell.length_b   1.000
_cell.length_c   1.000
_cell.angle_alpha   90.00
_cell.angle_beta   90.00
_cell.angle_gamma   90.00
#
_symmetry.space_group_name_H-M   'P 1'
#
loop_
_entity.id
_entity.type
_entity.pdbx_description
1 polymer ?
#
loop_
_entity_poly.entity_id
_entity_poly.type
_entity_poly.pdbx_seq_one_letter_code
_entity_poly.pdbx_strand_id
1 'polypeptide(L)'
;MNRSKRTWKPNVQEKRLFSYILDRQIRVKVTTHALRCIDKAGGIDEYLLKTPYHEMDTELGLFWKAKIEKLYEELGKMEVVFFTPEEETKLEEQFKEVKLEERAARREARRKMYGWSPKSELKADSEGTDGEGSLPTDFHEGMVANA
;
A
#
# COMPACT_ATOMS: atom_id res chain seq x y z
N MET A 1 -10.81 -57.12 -29.45
CA MET A 1 -10.93 -55.64 -29.32
C MET A 1 -9.75 -55.13 -28.51
N ASN A 2 -8.77 -54.51 -29.17
CA ASN A 2 -7.56 -54.04 -28.50
C ASN A 2 -7.81 -52.66 -27.87
N ARG A 3 -7.60 -52.54 -26.56
CA ARG A 3 -7.72 -51.27 -25.82
C ARG A 3 -6.32 -50.70 -25.60
N SER A 4 -6.04 -49.54 -26.17
CA SER A 4 -4.79 -48.82 -25.94
C SER A 4 -4.88 -47.98 -24.67
N LYS A 5 -3.83 -47.99 -23.84
CA LYS A 5 -3.75 -47.12 -22.65
C LYS A 5 -3.65 -45.66 -23.11
N ARG A 6 -4.42 -44.77 -22.49
CA ARG A 6 -4.37 -43.31 -22.71
C ARG A 6 -4.21 -42.60 -21.38
N THR A 7 -3.45 -41.51 -21.37
CA THR A 7 -3.29 -40.61 -20.22
C THR A 7 -4.01 -39.30 -20.53
N TRP A 8 -4.77 -38.79 -19.56
CA TRP A 8 -5.47 -37.50 -19.65
C TRP A 8 -4.80 -36.50 -18.73
N LYS A 9 -4.27 -35.42 -19.29
CA LYS A 9 -3.64 -34.35 -18.51
C LYS A 9 -4.70 -33.29 -18.18
N PRO A 10 -4.71 -32.76 -16.94
CA PRO A 10 -5.60 -31.66 -16.59
C PRO A 10 -5.19 -30.38 -17.32
N ASN A 11 -6.16 -29.48 -17.49
CA ASN A 11 -5.89 -28.15 -18.04
C ASN A 11 -5.33 -27.23 -16.94
N VAL A 12 -4.01 -27.04 -16.94
CA VAL A 12 -3.27 -26.20 -15.99
C VAL A 12 -2.84 -24.91 -16.68
N GLN A 13 -3.13 -23.78 -16.04
CA GLN A 13 -2.87 -22.44 -16.55
C GLN A 13 -2.10 -21.63 -15.52
N GLU A 14 -1.14 -20.81 -15.95
CA GLU A 14 -0.47 -19.86 -15.07
C GLU A 14 -1.30 -18.59 -14.95
N LYS A 15 -1.65 -18.19 -13.73
CA LYS A 15 -2.47 -17.02 -13.45
C LYS A 15 -1.91 -16.19 -12.30
N ARG A 16 -2.24 -14.90 -12.32
CA ARG A 16 -1.97 -13.94 -11.24
C ARG A 16 -3.23 -13.82 -10.41
N LEU A 17 -3.17 -14.24 -9.15
CA LEU A 17 -4.27 -14.12 -8.19
C LEU A 17 -3.89 -13.06 -7.16
N PHE A 18 -4.82 -12.18 -6.82
CA PHE A 18 -4.60 -11.16 -5.80
C PHE A 18 -4.93 -11.74 -4.42
N SER A 19 -4.01 -11.56 -3.47
CA SER A 19 -4.21 -11.90 -2.06
C SER A 19 -4.43 -10.60 -1.29
N TYR A 20 -5.56 -10.52 -0.58
CA TYR A 20 -5.96 -9.34 0.18
C TYR A 20 -5.06 -9.13 1.38
N ILE A 21 -4.72 -10.20 2.10
CA ILE A 21 -3.91 -10.07 3.31
C ILE A 21 -2.44 -9.73 3.03
N LEU A 22 -1.94 -10.10 1.85
CA LEU A 22 -0.57 -9.80 1.43
C LEU A 22 -0.47 -8.54 0.57
N ASP A 23 -1.60 -7.90 0.24
CA ASP A 23 -1.74 -6.76 -0.67
C ASP A 23 -0.90 -6.90 -1.96
N ARG A 24 -0.89 -8.10 -2.54
CA ARG A 24 -0.03 -8.41 -3.68
C ARG A 24 -0.60 -9.49 -4.58
N GLN A 25 -0.14 -9.49 -5.82
CA GLN A 25 -0.44 -10.53 -6.79
C GLN A 25 0.55 -11.69 -6.70
N ILE A 26 0.03 -12.90 -6.58
CA ILE A 26 0.80 -14.15 -6.55
C ILE A 26 0.63 -14.87 -7.88
N ARG A 27 1.74 -15.28 -8.49
CA ARG A 27 1.75 -16.09 -9.71
C ARG A 27 1.74 -17.57 -9.33
N VAL A 28 0.68 -18.28 -9.72
CA VAL A 28 0.53 -19.71 -9.45
C VAL A 28 0.02 -20.45 -10.68
N LYS A 29 0.45 -21.70 -10.83
CA LYS A 29 -0.10 -22.63 -11.82
C LYS A 29 -1.29 -23.33 -11.20
N VAL A 30 -2.46 -23.13 -11.79
CA VAL A 30 -3.74 -23.57 -11.25
C VAL A 30 -4.54 -24.31 -12.30
N THR A 31 -5.32 -25.30 -11.87
CA THR A 31 -6.26 -25.98 -12.75
C THR A 31 -7.47 -25.08 -13.01
N THR A 32 -8.12 -25.26 -14.15
CA THR A 32 -9.37 -24.53 -14.46
C THR A 32 -10.50 -24.78 -13.45
N HIS A 33 -10.53 -25.97 -12.84
CA HIS A 33 -11.47 -26.27 -11.76
C HIS A 33 -11.15 -25.49 -10.50
N ALA A 34 -9.88 -25.47 -10.07
CA ALA A 34 -9.45 -24.72 -8.89
C ALA A 34 -9.73 -23.22 -9.05
N LEU A 35 -9.51 -22.65 -10.24
CA LEU A 35 -9.86 -21.25 -10.54
C LEU A 35 -11.35 -20.96 -10.25
N ARG A 36 -12.26 -21.83 -10.72
CA ARG A 36 -13.70 -21.67 -10.43
C ARG A 36 -14.02 -21.79 -8.95
N CYS A 37 -13.33 -22.66 -8.23
CA CYS A 37 -13.49 -22.79 -6.77
C CYS A 37 -13.00 -21.55 -6.03
N ILE A 38 -11.90 -20.94 -6.48
CA ILE A 38 -11.35 -19.69 -5.94
C ILE A 38 -12.37 -18.55 -6.17
N ASP A 39 -12.89 -18.41 -7.38
CA ASP A 39 -13.91 -17.41 -7.71
C ASP A 39 -15.19 -17.61 -6.87
N LYS A 40 -15.61 -18.86 -6.66
CA LYS A 40 -16.74 -19.21 -5.80
C LYS A 40 -16.48 -18.92 -4.32
N ALA A 41 -15.24 -19.08 -3.86
CA ALA A 41 -14.85 -18.81 -2.49
C ALA A 41 -14.78 -17.31 -2.18
N GLY A 42 -14.57 -16.48 -3.20
CA GLY A 42 -14.44 -15.02 -3.11
C GLY A 42 -13.00 -14.50 -3.23
N GLY A 43 -12.02 -15.37 -3.48
CA GLY A 43 -10.61 -15.02 -3.48
C GLY A 43 -9.71 -16.19 -3.12
N ILE A 44 -8.39 -16.00 -3.27
CA ILE A 44 -7.40 -17.05 -2.99
C ILE A 44 -7.24 -17.28 -1.48
N ASP A 45 -7.33 -16.22 -0.68
CA ASP A 45 -7.16 -16.29 0.76
C ASP A 45 -8.33 -17.05 1.38
N GLU A 46 -9.57 -16.72 1.00
CA GLU A 46 -10.77 -17.43 1.46
C GLU A 46 -10.78 -18.88 1.00
N TYR A 47 -10.30 -19.16 -0.22
CA TYR A 47 -10.19 -20.52 -0.72
C TYR A 47 -9.24 -21.35 0.15
N LEU A 48 -8.05 -20.81 0.48
CA LEU A 48 -7.07 -21.52 1.30
C LEU A 48 -7.57 -21.74 2.73
N LEU A 49 -8.29 -20.77 3.31
CA LEU A 49 -8.86 -20.88 4.65
C LEU A 49 -10.01 -21.92 4.70
N LYS A 50 -10.87 -21.95 3.68
CA LYS A 50 -12.00 -22.89 3.59
C LYS A 50 -11.58 -24.33 3.27
N THR A 51 -10.50 -24.51 2.52
CA THR A 51 -10.04 -25.83 2.09
C THR A 51 -9.43 -26.59 3.27
N PRO A 52 -9.88 -27.80 3.61
CA PRO A 52 -9.32 -28.56 4.72
C PRO A 52 -7.92 -29.11 4.38
N TYR A 53 -7.09 -29.31 5.39
CA TYR A 53 -5.68 -29.72 5.24
C TYR A 53 -5.50 -31.06 4.48
N HIS A 54 -6.47 -31.97 4.54
CA HIS A 54 -6.41 -33.26 3.86
C HIS A 54 -6.68 -33.18 2.34
N GLU A 55 -7.29 -32.10 1.86
CA GLU A 55 -7.48 -31.86 0.41
C GLU A 55 -6.27 -31.13 -0.21
N MET A 56 -5.35 -30.65 0.63
CA MET A 56 -4.19 -29.90 0.20
C MET A 56 -2.98 -30.82 0.04
N ASP A 57 -2.87 -31.45 -1.12
CA ASP A 57 -1.76 -32.36 -1.44
C ASP A 57 -0.42 -31.65 -1.68
N THR A 58 -0.43 -30.32 -1.85
CA THR A 58 0.75 -29.55 -2.22
C THR A 58 1.37 -28.86 -1.01
N GLU A 59 2.66 -29.07 -0.77
CA GLU A 59 3.44 -28.39 0.29
C GLU A 59 3.32 -26.87 0.24
N LEU A 60 3.34 -26.30 -0.97
CA LEU A 60 3.13 -24.88 -1.20
C LEU A 60 1.78 -24.41 -0.66
N GLY A 61 0.72 -25.20 -0.87
CA GLY A 61 -0.63 -24.88 -0.38
C GLY A 61 -0.68 -24.85 1.14
N LEU A 62 -0.08 -25.85 1.79
CA LEU A 62 0.02 -25.92 3.25
C LEU A 62 0.79 -24.72 3.82
N PHE A 63 1.91 -24.36 3.20
CA PHE A 63 2.71 -23.19 3.59
C PHE A 63 1.92 -21.89 3.49
N TRP A 64 1.23 -21.66 2.36
CA TRP A 64 0.44 -20.43 2.19
C TRP A 64 -0.72 -20.35 3.17
N LYS A 65 -1.41 -21.47 3.41
CA LYS A 65 -2.50 -21.52 4.38
C LYS A 65 -2.01 -21.15 5.78
N ALA A 66 -0.96 -21.80 6.27
CA ALA A 66 -0.39 -21.50 7.57
C ALA A 66 0.10 -20.05 7.69
N LYS A 67 0.68 -19.51 6.61
CA LYS A 67 1.11 -18.10 6.56
C LYS A 67 -0.07 -17.14 6.63
N ILE A 68 -1.14 -17.41 5.87
CA ILE A 68 -2.33 -16.57 5.83
C ILE A 68 -3.08 -16.62 7.17
N GLU A 69 -3.25 -17.82 7.75
CA GLU A 69 -3.85 -17.98 9.08
C GLU A 69 -3.11 -17.15 10.13
N LYS A 70 -1.78 -17.22 10.16
CA LYS A 70 -0.96 -16.42 11.07
C LYS A 70 -1.17 -14.91 10.89
N LEU A 71 -1.21 -14.43 9.65
CA LEU A 71 -1.43 -13.01 9.37
C LEU A 71 -2.83 -12.56 9.80
N TYR A 72 -3.86 -13.40 9.61
CA TYR A 72 -5.22 -13.10 10.07
C TYR A 72 -5.32 -13.11 11.59
N GLU A 73 -4.60 -13.99 12.28
CA GLU A 73 -4.50 -13.95 13.74
C GLU A 73 -3.81 -12.68 14.25
N GLU A 74 -2.74 -12.25 13.58
CA GLU A 74 -2.05 -10.99 13.90
C GLU A 74 -3.00 -9.79 13.69
N LEU A 75 -3.74 -9.79 12.58
CA LEU A 75 -4.75 -8.76 12.29
C LEU A 75 -5.91 -8.79 13.29
N GLY A 76 -6.36 -9.97 13.72
CA GLY A 76 -7.43 -10.12 14.70
C GLY A 76 -7.02 -9.76 16.12
N LYS A 77 -5.74 -9.90 16.48
CA LYS A 77 -5.17 -9.43 17.75
C LYS A 77 -4.93 -7.93 17.76
N MET A 78 -4.90 -7.28 16.60
CA MET A 78 -4.86 -5.83 16.52
C MET A 78 -6.19 -5.30 17.03
N GLU A 79 -6.21 -4.87 18.29
CA GLU A 79 -7.35 -4.18 18.85
C GLU A 79 -7.60 -2.93 18.01
N VAL A 80 -8.74 -2.89 17.33
CA VAL A 80 -9.26 -1.64 16.77
C VAL A 80 -9.74 -0.84 17.97
N VAL A 81 -8.80 -0.12 18.59
CA VAL A 81 -9.12 0.83 19.65
C VAL A 81 -9.88 1.97 18.98
N PHE A 82 -11.19 2.02 19.19
CA PHE A 82 -11.95 3.21 18.89
C PHE A 82 -11.50 4.29 19.86
N PHE A 83 -10.76 5.27 19.36
CA PHE A 83 -10.37 6.43 20.17
C PHE A 83 -11.63 7.14 20.66
N THR A 84 -11.60 7.62 21.90
CA THR A 84 -12.64 8.54 22.34
C THR A 84 -12.50 9.86 21.57
N PRO A 85 -13.59 10.62 21.30
CA PRO A 85 -13.50 11.85 20.50
C PRO A 85 -12.49 12.88 21.04
N GLU A 86 -12.25 12.88 22.35
CA GLU A 86 -11.25 13.75 22.99
C GLU A 86 -9.79 13.30 22.74
N GLU A 87 -9.56 12.00 22.55
CA GLU A 87 -8.24 11.46 22.21
C GLU A 87 -7.92 11.69 20.74
N GLU A 88 -8.93 11.64 19.86
CA GLU A 88 -8.80 11.99 18.45
C GLU A 88 -8.32 13.44 18.27
N THR A 89 -8.92 14.40 18.97
CA THR A 89 -8.51 15.82 18.88
C THR A 89 -7.10 16.06 19.41
N LYS A 90 -6.71 15.37 20.48
CA LYS A 90 -5.34 15.47 21.04
C LYS A 90 -4.31 14.90 20.07
N LEU A 91 -4.62 13.78 19.43
CA LEU A 91 -3.77 13.21 18.38
C LEU A 91 -3.64 14.16 17.19
N GLU A 92 -4.73 14.78 16.75
CA GLU A 92 -4.70 15.77 15.66
C GLU A 92 -3.82 16.98 15.98
N GLU A 93 -3.89 17.50 17.20
CA GLU A 93 -3.05 18.60 17.67
C GLU A 93 -1.58 18.17 17.69
N GLN A 94 -1.27 16.99 18.24
CA GLN A 94 0.07 16.42 18.24
C GLN A 94 0.64 16.27 16.81
N PHE A 95 -0.15 15.78 15.85
CA PHE A 95 0.31 15.66 14.46
C PHE A 95 0.53 17.02 13.78
N LYS A 96 -0.24 18.06 14.15
CA LYS A 96 -0.05 19.44 13.66
C LYS A 96 1.26 20.01 14.19
N GLU A 97 1.55 19.79 15.46
CA GLU A 97 2.82 20.21 16.09
C GLU A 97 4.02 19.53 15.44
N VAL A 98 3.99 18.19 15.29
CA VAL A 98 5.06 17.44 14.60
C VAL A 98 5.28 17.94 13.17
N LYS A 99 4.22 18.22 12.41
CA LYS A 99 4.34 18.80 11.06
C LYS A 99 4.95 20.20 11.07
N LEU A 100 4.58 21.03 12.05
CA LEU A 100 5.12 22.37 12.19
C LEU A 100 6.60 22.34 12.56
N GLU A 101 7.00 21.43 13.44
CA GLU A 101 8.39 21.18 13.81
C GLU A 101 9.20 20.64 12.63
N GLU A 102 8.71 19.64 11.90
CA GLU A 102 9.38 19.12 10.70
C GLU A 102 9.54 20.23 9.64
N ARG A 103 8.50 21.07 9.47
CA ARG A 103 8.55 22.23 8.56
C ARG A 103 9.52 23.29 9.05
N ALA A 104 9.63 23.53 10.35
CA ALA A 104 10.59 24.44 10.94
C ALA A 104 12.02 23.92 10.81
N ALA A 105 12.27 22.65 11.10
CA ALA A 105 13.54 21.96 10.92
C ALA A 105 13.98 21.96 9.45
N ARG A 106 13.05 21.70 8.52
CA ARG A 106 13.32 21.82 7.07
C ARG A 106 13.66 23.25 6.66
N ARG A 107 12.96 24.25 7.23
CA ARG A 107 13.23 25.68 6.98
C ARG A 107 14.58 26.10 7.53
N GLU A 108 14.95 25.61 8.72
CA GLU A 108 16.23 25.87 9.38
C GLU A 108 17.39 25.17 8.66
N ALA A 109 17.22 23.91 8.26
CA ALA A 109 18.18 23.20 7.42
C ALA A 109 18.40 23.92 6.09
N ARG A 110 17.34 24.42 5.46
CA ARG A 110 17.44 25.22 4.22
C ARG A 110 18.12 26.57 4.46
N ARG A 111 17.87 27.23 5.59
CA ARG A 111 18.57 28.45 6.02
C ARG A 111 20.06 28.19 6.28
N LYS A 112 20.41 27.07 6.89
CA LYS A 112 21.79 26.65 7.17
C LYS A 112 22.55 26.24 5.90
N MET A 113 21.87 25.61 4.95
CA MET A 113 22.43 25.21 3.65
C MET A 113 22.62 26.38 2.68
N TYR A 114 21.62 27.26 2.54
CA TYR A 114 21.62 28.30 1.50
C TYR A 114 21.69 29.74 2.05
N GLY A 115 21.88 29.93 3.36
CA GLY A 115 22.05 31.25 3.97
C GLY A 115 20.84 32.18 3.87
N TRP A 116 19.61 31.65 3.74
CA TRP A 116 18.41 32.48 3.58
C TRP A 116 18.06 33.27 4.85
N SER A 117 18.34 34.57 4.84
CA SER A 117 17.92 35.53 5.86
C SER A 117 16.58 36.18 5.45
N PRO A 118 15.55 36.20 6.31
CA PRO A 118 14.31 36.93 6.04
C PRO A 118 14.61 38.43 6.08
N LYS A 119 14.18 39.17 5.04
CA LYS A 119 14.08 40.62 5.14
C LYS A 119 13.16 40.97 6.32
N SER A 120 13.71 41.70 7.28
CA SER A 120 13.04 42.21 8.47
C SER A 120 11.79 43.02 8.11
N GLU A 121 10.73 42.77 8.85
CA GLU A 121 9.43 43.43 8.78
C GLU A 121 9.56 44.96 8.96
N LEU A 122 9.12 45.73 7.97
CA LEU A 122 8.77 47.15 8.10
C LEU A 122 7.25 47.22 8.25
N LYS A 123 6.79 47.70 9.41
CA LYS A 123 5.40 48.11 9.61
C LYS A 123 5.09 49.36 8.79
N ALA A 124 3.96 49.37 8.09
CA ALA A 124 3.16 50.57 7.87
C ALA A 124 1.73 50.17 7.49
N ASP A 125 0.79 50.71 8.23
CA ASP A 125 -0.64 50.70 7.96
C ASP A 125 -0.94 51.53 6.69
N SER A 126 -1.81 51.07 5.78
CA SER A 126 -2.75 51.89 4.98
C SER A 126 -3.41 51.11 3.83
N GLU A 127 -4.56 51.65 3.44
CA GLU A 127 -5.64 51.13 2.61
C GLU A 127 -5.28 50.70 1.16
N GLY A 128 -5.99 49.66 0.70
CA GLY A 128 -6.60 49.55 -0.64
C GLY A 128 -5.74 49.71 -1.90
N THR A 129 -5.53 48.62 -2.63
CA THR A 129 -5.89 48.46 -4.06
C THR A 129 -5.38 47.10 -4.56
N ASP A 130 -6.30 46.20 -4.95
CA ASP A 130 -5.98 44.95 -5.62
C ASP A 130 -5.77 45.21 -7.12
N GLY A 131 -4.53 45.02 -7.59
CA GLY A 131 -4.13 45.17 -8.99
C GLY A 131 -2.98 44.21 -9.34
N GLU A 132 -3.17 43.47 -10.41
CA GLU A 132 -2.47 42.27 -10.89
C GLU A 132 -0.96 42.38 -11.22
N GLY A 133 -0.31 41.21 -11.30
CA GLY A 133 0.94 40.95 -12.06
C GLY A 133 2.19 40.90 -11.19
N SER A 134 3.12 39.95 -11.28
CA SER A 134 3.48 39.02 -12.36
C SER A 134 4.51 38.02 -11.82
N LEU A 135 4.39 36.75 -12.20
CA LEU A 135 5.44 35.73 -12.02
C LEU A 135 6.66 36.04 -12.92
N PRO A 136 7.89 35.75 -12.45
CA PRO A 136 8.95 35.36 -13.37
C PRO A 136 9.56 33.98 -13.01
N THR A 137 9.31 33.04 -13.92
CA THR A 137 10.14 31.90 -14.37
C THR A 137 11.62 32.29 -14.56
N ASP A 138 12.66 31.45 -14.59
CA ASP A 138 12.93 30.01 -14.62
C ASP A 138 14.45 29.86 -14.40
N PHE A 139 14.97 28.73 -13.90
CA PHE A 139 16.27 28.19 -14.36
C PHE A 139 16.38 26.68 -14.07
N HIS A 140 15.99 25.93 -15.12
CA HIS A 140 16.36 24.61 -15.61
C HIS A 140 17.44 23.77 -14.90
N GLU A 141 17.15 22.47 -14.67
CA GLU A 141 18.06 21.38 -15.05
C GLU A 141 17.30 20.04 -15.20
N GLY A 142 17.19 19.54 -16.42
CA GLY A 142 16.61 18.24 -16.75
C GLY A 142 17.68 17.15 -16.77
N MET A 143 17.48 16.07 -16.03
CA MET A 143 18.31 14.86 -16.12
C MET A 143 17.79 13.95 -17.24
N VAL A 144 18.66 13.68 -18.21
CA VAL A 144 18.46 12.81 -19.38
C VAL A 144 18.46 11.33 -18.97
N ALA A 145 17.59 10.53 -19.60
CA ALA A 145 17.51 9.07 -19.44
C ALA A 145 18.26 8.31 -20.57
N ASN A 146 18.83 7.18 -20.17
CA ASN A 146 19.00 5.88 -20.86
C ASN A 146 19.61 5.78 -22.28
N ALA A 147 20.58 4.87 -22.38
CA ALA A 147 20.83 4.00 -23.53
C ALA A 147 20.90 2.54 -23.05
#